data_AF-A0A921IKF0-F1
#
_entry.id   AF-A0A921IKF0-F1
#
_cell.length_a   1.000
_cell.length_b   1.000
_cell.length_c   1.000
_cell.angle_alpha   90.00
_cell.angle_beta   90.00
_cell.angle_gamma   90.00
#
_symmetry.space_group_name_H-M   'P 1'
#
loop_
_entity.id
_entity.type
_entity.pdbx_description
1 polymer ?
#
loop_
_entity_poly.entity_id
_entity_poly.type
_entity_poly.pdbx_seq_one_letter_code
_entity_poly.pdbx_strand_id
1 'polypeptide(L)'
;MTKTVKQRVLWAVTLAALAAFTVAMAWLHYQQLCSPGGGTDPYTSDLGQHLAFAQKGMVYSTTSLLIGPAYALAGRWGIAWLLALFHLAAVVVFACGLREALPQLQRPVRLLISLVVYFAQAVWMPRGGYWYQGTIISTVYHNTTYIMLAPFALLAVLAFYRAWRGMSGKLDLRAWLVYTLWLTVATSFKASLVFAFAPALLVLLIADLVRTRGKNFRQEFIMGCSVLPSIALCLVQANVLFADADSGMQLIFTVDFDRHAMLWGPFNEAGVLGLLRSFVFVGAVGVLLGRRAWKSFRYRFSLLTFCIAMAEALLLVESGERLYHANLWWGPFICFWVFLLESLAVWLRSCADWRGGDRAGHLGVRVLLCGAALMWHIISGICFLVLMLQGVSYNIPIQTYHFLFF
;
A
#
# COMPACT_ATOMS: atom_id res chain seq x y z
N MET A 1 36.32 -5.90 -16.21
CA MET A 1 35.51 -6.74 -15.30
C MET A 1 34.73 -7.78 -16.10
N THR A 2 34.87 -9.07 -15.76
CA THR A 2 34.09 -10.16 -16.38
C THR A 2 32.60 -10.06 -16.00
N LYS A 3 31.71 -10.66 -16.81
CA LYS A 3 30.25 -10.65 -16.60
C LYS A 3 29.87 -11.16 -15.20
N THR A 4 30.59 -12.18 -14.70
CA THR A 4 30.42 -12.77 -13.37
C THR A 4 30.79 -11.80 -12.25
N VAL A 5 31.87 -11.03 -12.40
CA VAL A 5 32.28 -10.03 -11.40
C VAL A 5 31.25 -8.90 -11.31
N LYS A 6 30.76 -8.39 -12.44
CA LYS A 6 29.70 -7.37 -12.45
C LYS A 6 28.43 -7.84 -11.72
N GLN A 7 28.04 -9.09 -11.92
CA GLN A 7 26.87 -9.67 -11.28
C GLN A 7 27.06 -9.85 -9.77
N ARG A 8 28.24 -10.28 -9.31
CA ARG A 8 28.57 -10.39 -7.88
C ARG A 8 28.56 -9.03 -7.19
N VAL A 9 29.18 -8.02 -7.80
CA VAL A 9 29.18 -6.64 -7.28
C VAL A 9 27.76 -6.11 -7.15
N LEU A 10 26.93 -6.31 -8.17
CA LEU A 10 25.54 -5.85 -8.15
C LEU A 10 24.72 -6.51 -7.02
N TRP A 11 24.92 -7.81 -6.78
CA TRP A 11 24.30 -8.48 -5.64
C TRP A 11 24.82 -7.95 -4.30
N ALA A 12 26.13 -7.75 -4.16
CA ALA A 12 26.71 -7.21 -2.94
C ALA A 12 26.12 -5.83 -2.60
N VAL A 13 26.06 -4.92 -3.58
CA VAL A 13 25.43 -3.60 -3.43
C VAL A 13 23.95 -3.71 -3.06
N THR A 14 23.22 -4.62 -3.70
CA THR A 14 21.79 -4.82 -3.41
C THR A 14 21.58 -5.31 -1.99
N LEU A 15 22.34 -6.32 -1.55
CA LEU A 15 22.23 -6.87 -0.20
C LEU A 15 22.63 -5.85 0.87
N ALA A 16 23.69 -5.07 0.62
CA ALA A 16 24.10 -3.99 1.51
C ALA A 16 23.00 -2.92 1.65
N ALA A 17 22.40 -2.49 0.54
CA ALA A 17 21.30 -1.52 0.55
C ALA A 17 20.07 -2.03 1.30
N LEU A 18 19.68 -3.29 1.10
CA LEU A 18 18.56 -3.91 1.81
C LEU A 18 18.86 -4.09 3.30
N ALA A 19 20.09 -4.45 3.67
CA ALA A 19 20.51 -4.55 5.07
C ALA A 19 20.47 -3.18 5.76
N ALA A 20 21.03 -2.14 5.13
CA ALA A 20 20.99 -0.78 5.65
C ALA A 20 19.55 -0.28 5.83
N PHE A 21 18.68 -0.53 4.84
CA PHE A 21 17.26 -0.24 4.94
C PHE A 21 16.59 -0.96 6.13
N THR A 22 16.85 -2.27 6.29
CA THR A 22 16.23 -3.07 7.36
C THR A 22 16.68 -2.57 8.73
N VAL A 23 17.97 -2.25 8.90
CA VAL A 23 18.50 -1.64 10.14
C VAL A 23 17.84 -0.29 10.41
N ALA A 24 17.69 0.56 9.39
CA ALA A 24 17.05 1.87 9.54
C ALA A 24 15.57 1.74 9.97
N MET A 25 14.82 0.80 9.39
CA MET A 25 13.43 0.54 9.82
C MET A 25 13.37 -0.01 11.24
N ALA A 26 14.27 -0.93 11.62
CA ALA A 26 14.33 -1.45 12.98
C ALA A 26 14.65 -0.33 13.98
N TRP A 27 15.57 0.57 13.64
CA TRP A 27 15.87 1.74 14.47
C TRP A 27 14.65 2.66 14.63
N LEU A 28 13.96 2.99 13.52
CA LEU A 28 12.77 3.83 13.55
C LEU A 28 11.68 3.24 14.46
N HIS A 29 11.39 1.95 14.32
CA HIS A 29 10.36 1.30 15.14
C HIS A 29 10.78 1.15 16.60
N TYR A 30 12.07 0.97 16.87
CA TYR A 30 12.58 0.97 18.24
C TYR A 30 12.39 2.35 18.88
N GLN A 31 12.67 3.43 18.17
CA GLN A 31 12.41 4.79 18.65
C GLN A 31 10.91 5.00 18.93
N GLN A 32 10.03 4.58 18.01
CA GLN A 32 8.57 4.63 18.20
C GLN A 32 8.10 3.84 19.44
N LEU A 33 8.68 2.67 19.69
CA LEU A 33 8.37 1.85 20.88
C LEU A 33 8.90 2.45 22.18
N CYS A 34 9.93 3.27 22.11
CA CYS A 34 10.52 3.92 23.28
C CYS A 34 9.81 5.22 23.65
N SER A 35 8.96 5.72 22.77
CA SER A 35 8.25 6.97 23.00
C SER A 35 7.05 6.79 23.96
N PRO A 36 6.87 7.71 24.93
CA PRO A 36 5.88 7.54 26.01
C PRO A 36 4.41 7.63 25.57
N GLY A 37 4.11 8.09 24.35
CA GLY A 37 2.77 8.32 23.82
C GLY A 37 2.14 9.61 24.37
N GLY A 38 1.63 10.50 23.50
CA GLY A 38 0.92 11.72 23.92
C GLY A 38 0.99 12.87 22.91
N GLY A 39 0.22 13.95 23.13
CA GLY A 39 0.06 15.08 22.20
C GLY A 39 1.33 15.91 21.91
N THR A 40 2.39 15.73 22.70
CA THR A 40 3.72 16.34 22.49
C THR A 40 4.77 15.31 22.04
N ASP A 41 4.36 14.07 21.78
CA ASP A 41 5.27 12.98 21.44
C ASP A 41 5.65 13.00 19.95
N PRO A 42 6.96 13.10 19.63
CA PRO A 42 7.44 13.07 18.25
C PRO A 42 7.24 11.73 17.53
N TYR A 43 6.89 10.63 18.20
CA TYR A 43 6.74 9.31 17.56
C TYR A 43 5.38 8.67 17.84
N THR A 44 4.29 9.44 17.67
CA THR A 44 2.94 8.86 17.69
C THR A 44 2.90 7.60 16.79
N SER A 45 2.41 6.48 17.30
CA SER A 45 2.25 5.22 16.57
C SER A 45 1.24 4.33 17.28
N ASP A 46 0.49 3.50 16.53
CA ASP A 46 -0.42 2.51 17.12
C ASP A 46 0.32 1.37 17.85
N LEU A 47 1.64 1.33 17.72
CA LEU A 47 2.48 0.23 18.20
C LEU A 47 2.48 0.09 19.73
N GLY A 48 2.45 1.20 20.47
CA GLY A 48 2.31 1.17 21.93
C GLY A 48 0.96 0.61 22.38
N GLN A 49 -0.11 0.93 21.65
CA GLN A 49 -1.45 0.40 21.91
C GLN A 49 -1.53 -1.10 21.61
N HIS A 50 -0.95 -1.56 20.49
CA HIS A 50 -0.87 -2.99 20.17
C HIS A 50 -0.09 -3.80 21.21
N LEU A 51 1.01 -3.25 21.76
CA LEU A 51 1.73 -3.88 22.86
C LEU A 51 0.86 -3.98 24.12
N ALA A 52 0.15 -2.91 24.48
CA ALA A 52 -0.78 -2.93 25.63
C ALA A 52 -1.91 -3.94 25.44
N PHE A 53 -2.45 -4.07 24.22
CA PHE A 53 -3.47 -5.07 23.89
C PHE A 53 -2.94 -6.50 23.97
N ALA A 54 -1.73 -6.75 23.46
CA ALA A 54 -1.09 -8.05 23.56
C ALA A 54 -0.83 -8.47 25.02
N GLN A 55 -0.40 -7.53 25.87
CA GLN A 55 -0.20 -7.76 27.31
C GLN A 55 -1.50 -8.07 28.05
N LYS A 56 -2.64 -7.52 27.59
CA LYS A 56 -3.98 -7.81 28.12
C LYS A 56 -4.63 -9.06 27.51
N GLY A 57 -3.93 -9.78 26.63
CA GLY A 57 -4.46 -10.97 25.97
C GLY A 57 -5.54 -10.70 24.91
N MET A 58 -5.68 -9.45 24.44
CA MET A 58 -6.68 -9.10 23.41
C MET A 58 -6.20 -9.50 22.01
N VAL A 59 -6.70 -10.64 21.53
CA VAL A 59 -6.38 -11.18 20.20
C VAL A 59 -7.52 -10.87 19.23
N TYR A 60 -7.31 -9.89 18.36
CA TYR A 60 -8.26 -9.53 17.29
C TYR A 60 -7.66 -9.59 15.88
N SER A 61 -6.34 -9.76 15.76
CA SER A 61 -5.64 -9.87 14.47
C SER A 61 -4.40 -10.76 14.61
N THR A 62 -3.88 -11.23 13.48
CA THR A 62 -2.59 -11.94 13.45
C THR A 62 -1.44 -11.07 13.95
N THR A 63 -1.54 -9.73 13.84
CA THR A 63 -0.59 -8.81 14.47
C THR A 63 -0.51 -9.06 15.98
N SER A 64 -1.65 -9.14 16.68
CA SER A 64 -1.67 -9.40 18.12
C SER A 64 -0.98 -10.72 18.50
N LEU A 65 -1.10 -11.75 17.66
CA LEU A 65 -0.46 -13.05 17.87
C LEU A 65 1.07 -13.03 17.70
N LEU A 66 1.60 -12.10 16.91
CA LEU A 66 3.03 -12.04 16.60
C LEU A 66 3.80 -11.05 17.49
N ILE A 67 3.14 -9.98 17.95
CA ILE A 67 3.77 -8.96 18.80
C ILE A 67 4.23 -9.53 20.15
N GLY A 68 3.40 -10.34 20.81
CA GLY A 68 3.73 -10.95 22.11
C GLY A 68 5.00 -11.82 22.06
N PRO A 69 5.07 -12.84 21.17
CA PRO A 69 6.27 -13.65 21.00
C PRO A 69 7.51 -12.85 20.60
N ALA A 70 7.37 -11.86 19.71
CA ALA A 70 8.49 -10.99 19.33
C ALA A 70 9.02 -10.19 20.53
N TYR A 71 8.12 -9.66 21.37
CA TYR A 71 8.50 -8.99 22.61
C TYR A 71 9.17 -9.94 23.60
N ALA A 72 8.69 -11.17 23.74
CA ALA A 72 9.30 -12.16 24.63
C ALA A 72 10.73 -12.53 24.21
N LEU A 73 11.01 -12.55 22.91
CA LEU A 73 12.33 -12.91 22.36
C LEU A 73 13.41 -11.85 22.61
N ALA A 74 13.09 -10.56 22.44
CA ALA A 74 14.09 -9.48 22.50
C ALA A 74 13.53 -8.11 22.94
N GLY A 75 12.44 -8.10 23.71
CA GLY A 75 11.75 -6.89 24.15
C GLY A 75 11.32 -6.00 22.99
N ARG A 76 11.47 -4.68 23.14
CA ARG A 76 11.15 -3.69 22.09
C ARG A 76 11.91 -3.95 20.79
N TRP A 77 13.16 -4.41 20.88
CA TRP A 77 13.95 -4.74 19.69
C TRP A 77 13.37 -5.90 18.89
N GLY A 78 12.77 -6.89 19.54
CA GLY A 78 12.12 -8.01 18.85
C GLY A 78 10.95 -7.56 17.98
N ILE A 79 10.10 -6.67 18.50
CA ILE A 79 9.02 -6.05 17.73
C ILE A 79 9.56 -5.19 16.59
N ALA A 80 10.58 -4.36 16.87
CA ALA A 80 11.17 -3.48 15.88
C ALA A 80 11.75 -4.25 14.68
N TRP A 81 12.48 -5.33 14.95
CA TRP A 81 12.99 -6.24 13.91
C TRP A 81 11.87 -6.97 13.17
N LEU A 82 10.82 -7.41 13.87
CA LEU A 82 9.65 -8.02 13.23
C LEU A 82 9.06 -7.07 12.17
N LEU A 83 8.81 -5.81 12.51
CA LEU A 83 8.26 -4.82 11.58
C LEU A 83 9.23 -4.50 10.44
N ALA A 84 10.52 -4.36 10.73
CA ALA A 84 11.54 -4.16 9.70
C ALA A 84 11.58 -5.31 8.68
N LEU A 85 11.38 -6.55 9.13
CA LEU A 85 11.29 -7.72 8.25
C LEU A 85 10.03 -7.68 7.38
N PHE A 86 8.90 -7.17 7.89
CA PHE A 86 7.70 -6.95 7.07
C PHE A 86 7.89 -5.85 6.02
N HIS A 87 8.58 -4.75 6.36
CA HIS A 87 9.03 -3.74 5.41
C HIS A 87 9.94 -4.33 4.32
N LEU A 88 10.89 -5.20 4.70
CA LEU A 88 11.76 -5.88 3.73
C LEU A 88 10.97 -6.86 2.83
N ALA A 89 10.05 -7.64 3.41
CA ALA A 89 9.21 -8.56 2.68
C ALA A 89 8.36 -7.82 1.63
N ALA A 90 7.79 -6.67 2.01
CA ALA A 90 7.06 -5.78 1.13
C ALA A 90 7.89 -5.36 -0.11
N VAL A 91 9.14 -4.93 0.10
CA VAL A 91 10.09 -4.60 -0.98
C VAL A 91 10.37 -5.82 -1.88
N VAL A 92 10.58 -7.00 -1.28
CA VAL A 92 10.87 -8.23 -2.05
C VAL A 92 9.67 -8.66 -2.91
N VAL A 93 8.45 -8.60 -2.36
CA VAL A 93 7.22 -8.96 -3.08
C VAL A 93 6.94 -7.96 -4.21
N PHE A 94 7.11 -6.67 -3.96
CA PHE A 94 6.93 -5.64 -4.98
C PHE A 94 7.92 -5.84 -6.15
N ALA A 95 9.20 -6.14 -5.86
CA ALA A 95 10.20 -6.52 -6.86
C ALA A 95 9.80 -7.78 -7.67
N CYS A 96 9.14 -8.76 -7.04
CA CYS A 96 8.58 -9.92 -7.73
C CYS A 96 7.44 -9.52 -8.69
N GLY A 97 6.58 -8.58 -8.29
CA GLY A 97 5.50 -8.05 -9.13
C GLY A 97 5.99 -7.37 -10.42
N LEU A 98 7.17 -6.74 -10.37
CA LEU A 98 7.84 -6.12 -11.52
C LEU A 98 8.40 -7.10 -12.55
N ARG A 99 8.53 -8.39 -12.21
CA ARG A 99 9.10 -9.40 -13.12
C ARG A 99 8.34 -9.50 -14.43
N GLU A 100 7.02 -9.39 -14.42
CA GLU A 100 6.22 -9.49 -15.66
C GLU A 100 6.37 -8.25 -16.55
N ALA A 101 6.59 -7.08 -15.96
CA ALA A 101 6.80 -5.84 -16.72
C ALA A 101 8.18 -5.83 -17.38
N LEU A 102 9.19 -6.40 -16.70
CA LEU A 102 10.59 -6.35 -17.11
C LEU A 102 11.26 -7.73 -16.88
N PRO A 103 10.92 -8.73 -17.72
CA PRO A 103 11.47 -10.07 -17.58
C PRO A 103 12.99 -10.10 -17.79
N GLN A 104 13.51 -9.18 -18.60
CA GLN A 104 14.93 -9.09 -18.97
C GLN A 104 15.81 -8.46 -17.87
N LEU A 105 15.23 -7.75 -16.91
CA LEU A 105 16.02 -7.17 -15.81
C LEU A 105 16.51 -8.25 -14.85
N GLN A 106 17.72 -8.06 -14.32
CA GLN A 106 18.26 -8.96 -13.31
C GLN A 106 17.50 -8.77 -11.99
N ARG A 107 17.35 -9.86 -11.21
CA ARG A 107 16.73 -9.83 -9.87
C ARG A 107 17.25 -8.70 -8.96
N PRO A 108 18.57 -8.48 -8.80
CA PRO A 108 19.08 -7.42 -7.94
C PRO A 108 18.64 -6.02 -8.41
N VAL A 109 18.57 -5.77 -9.72
CA VAL A 109 18.07 -4.48 -10.24
C VAL A 109 16.62 -4.26 -9.87
N ARG A 110 15.76 -5.27 -9.99
CA ARG A 110 14.35 -5.15 -9.57
C ARG A 110 14.20 -4.90 -8.07
N LEU A 111 15.05 -5.51 -7.24
CA LEU A 111 15.09 -5.26 -5.80
C LEU A 111 15.48 -3.81 -5.50
N LEU A 112 16.53 -3.29 -6.16
CA LEU A 112 16.94 -1.90 -6.02
C LEU A 112 15.86 -0.92 -6.48
N ILE A 113 15.21 -1.16 -7.63
CA ILE A 113 14.08 -0.34 -8.09
C ILE A 113 12.96 -0.36 -7.06
N SER A 114 12.62 -1.54 -6.55
CA SER A 114 11.57 -1.68 -5.54
C SER A 114 11.92 -0.97 -4.24
N LEU A 115 13.18 -1.02 -3.79
CA LEU A 115 13.64 -0.32 -2.61
C LEU A 115 13.56 1.20 -2.81
N VAL A 116 14.01 1.70 -3.96
CA VAL A 116 13.94 3.13 -4.29
C VAL A 116 12.50 3.63 -4.32
N VAL A 117 11.59 2.88 -4.95
CA VAL A 117 10.16 3.23 -5.00
C VAL A 117 9.49 3.06 -3.64
N TYR A 118 10.04 2.24 -2.74
CA TYR A 118 9.55 2.14 -1.36
C TYR A 118 9.60 3.47 -0.62
N PHE A 119 10.56 4.33 -0.97
CA PHE A 119 10.68 5.68 -0.43
C PHE A 119 9.76 6.69 -1.11
N ALA A 120 8.93 6.30 -2.08
CA ALA A 120 7.98 7.23 -2.70
C ALA A 120 6.88 7.61 -1.69
N GLN A 121 6.79 8.91 -1.40
CA GLN A 121 5.73 9.52 -0.58
C GLN A 121 5.01 10.60 -1.38
N ALA A 122 3.93 11.19 -0.86
CA ALA A 122 3.25 12.30 -1.51
C ALA A 122 4.22 13.46 -1.79
N VAL A 123 4.11 14.10 -2.96
CA VAL A 123 5.12 15.07 -3.40
C VAL A 123 5.12 16.31 -2.51
N TRP A 124 6.29 16.74 -2.03
CA TRP A 124 6.42 17.99 -1.30
C TRP A 124 6.14 19.19 -2.21
N MET A 125 5.29 20.11 -1.76
CA MET A 125 5.09 21.40 -2.41
C MET A 125 4.94 22.48 -1.33
N PRO A 126 5.35 23.73 -1.59
CA PRO A 126 5.16 24.82 -0.65
C PRO A 126 3.67 24.96 -0.29
N ARG A 127 3.37 25.13 1.01
CA ARG A 127 2.00 25.21 1.54
C ARG A 127 1.14 23.98 1.23
N GLY A 128 1.74 22.80 1.08
CA GLY A 128 1.05 21.56 0.71
C GLY A 128 0.20 20.89 1.81
N GLY A 129 -0.17 21.59 2.87
CA GLY A 129 -0.87 20.99 4.02
C GLY A 129 0.08 20.26 4.95
N TYR A 130 -0.10 18.95 5.14
CA TYR A 130 0.77 18.10 5.96
C TYR A 130 1.57 17.12 5.11
N TRP A 131 2.73 16.69 5.63
CA TRP A 131 3.57 15.68 4.98
C TRP A 131 2.86 14.34 4.79
N TYR A 132 2.18 13.87 5.84
CA TYR A 132 1.47 12.58 5.84
C TYR A 132 -0.05 12.72 5.91
N GLN A 133 -0.58 13.52 6.83
CA GLN A 133 -2.03 13.63 7.01
C GLN A 133 -2.70 14.15 5.73
N GLY A 134 -3.87 13.58 5.39
CA GLY A 134 -4.60 13.91 4.18
C GLY A 134 -4.01 13.34 2.89
N THR A 135 -2.87 12.65 2.96
CA THR A 135 -2.23 12.02 1.79
C THR A 135 -2.61 10.54 1.66
N ILE A 136 -2.53 10.03 0.44
CA ILE A 136 -2.53 8.59 0.15
C ILE A 136 -1.15 8.20 -0.36
N ILE A 137 -0.52 7.26 0.32
CA ILE A 137 0.85 6.85 0.05
C ILE A 137 0.96 5.34 0.12
N SER A 138 2.01 4.77 -0.47
CA SER A 138 2.22 3.32 -0.41
C SER A 138 2.79 2.85 0.93
N THR A 139 3.65 3.68 1.54
CA THR A 139 4.51 3.28 2.64
C THR A 139 4.13 4.00 3.93
N VAL A 140 3.53 3.29 4.87
CA VAL A 140 3.17 3.82 6.19
C VAL A 140 4.14 3.29 7.24
N TYR A 141 4.73 4.17 8.05
CA TYR A 141 5.78 3.82 9.01
C TYR A 141 5.32 3.65 10.47
N HIS A 142 4.05 3.92 10.78
CA HIS A 142 3.56 3.98 12.16
C HIS A 142 2.31 3.13 12.40
N ASN A 143 1.77 2.46 11.37
CA ASN A 143 0.59 1.60 11.48
C ASN A 143 0.99 0.13 11.39
N THR A 144 0.98 -0.55 12.54
CA THR A 144 1.51 -1.90 12.73
C THR A 144 0.76 -2.93 11.88
N THR A 145 -0.57 -2.90 11.92
CA THR A 145 -1.41 -3.84 11.16
C THR A 145 -1.26 -3.65 9.65
N TYR A 146 -1.11 -2.40 9.19
CA TYR A 146 -0.83 -2.09 7.79
C TYR A 146 0.54 -2.60 7.35
N ILE A 147 1.59 -2.33 8.12
CA ILE A 147 2.97 -2.79 7.83
C ILE A 147 3.01 -4.31 7.65
N MET A 148 2.28 -5.05 8.50
CA MET A 148 2.27 -6.51 8.43
C MET A 148 1.34 -7.06 7.33
N LEU A 149 0.21 -6.40 7.05
CA LEU A 149 -0.70 -6.70 5.93
C LEU A 149 0.03 -6.58 4.57
N ALA A 150 0.87 -5.55 4.47
CA ALA A 150 1.43 -5.03 3.24
C ALA A 150 1.98 -6.09 2.24
N PRO A 151 2.95 -6.95 2.60
CA PRO A 151 3.48 -7.95 1.68
C PRO A 151 2.43 -8.97 1.21
N PHE A 152 1.49 -9.35 2.09
CA PHE A 152 0.46 -10.33 1.75
C PHE A 152 -0.61 -9.78 0.85
N ALA A 153 -0.96 -8.50 0.99
CA ALA A 153 -1.85 -7.81 0.06
C ALA A 153 -1.30 -7.82 -1.37
N LEU A 154 0.00 -7.51 -1.53
CA LEU A 154 0.67 -7.59 -2.83
C LEU A 154 0.71 -9.02 -3.36
N LEU A 155 1.02 -10.01 -2.51
CA LEU A 155 0.98 -11.44 -2.90
C LEU A 155 -0.41 -11.87 -3.35
N ALA A 156 -1.46 -11.45 -2.65
CA ALA A 156 -2.85 -11.75 -2.98
C ALA A 156 -3.21 -11.21 -4.37
N VAL A 157 -2.92 -9.95 -4.66
CA VAL A 157 -3.22 -9.37 -5.98
C VAL A 157 -2.37 -9.99 -7.10
N LEU A 158 -1.10 -10.26 -6.85
CA LEU A 158 -0.24 -10.93 -7.84
C LEU A 158 -0.68 -12.37 -8.11
N ALA A 159 -1.13 -13.09 -7.09
CA ALA A 159 -1.70 -14.43 -7.23
C ALA A 159 -3.06 -14.37 -7.94
N PHE A 160 -3.90 -13.37 -7.65
CA PHE A 160 -5.15 -13.12 -8.34
C PHE A 160 -4.93 -12.95 -9.84
N TYR A 161 -3.96 -12.15 -10.27
CA TYR A 161 -3.67 -11.98 -11.70
C TYR A 161 -3.33 -13.29 -12.40
N ARG A 162 -2.72 -14.25 -11.70
CA ARG A 162 -2.44 -15.59 -12.24
C ARG A 162 -3.71 -16.42 -12.31
N ALA A 163 -4.50 -16.45 -11.23
CA ALA A 163 -5.78 -17.16 -11.20
C ALA A 163 -6.74 -16.64 -12.28
N TRP A 164 -6.82 -15.32 -12.45
CA TRP A 164 -7.69 -14.65 -13.41
C TRP A 164 -7.35 -14.99 -14.88
N ARG A 165 -6.08 -15.27 -15.22
CA ARG A 165 -5.71 -15.68 -16.59
C ARG A 165 -6.40 -16.96 -17.03
N GLY A 166 -6.75 -17.85 -16.10
CA GLY A 166 -7.46 -19.09 -16.39
C GLY A 166 -8.94 -18.93 -16.69
N MET A 167 -9.51 -17.74 -16.47
CA MET A 167 -10.96 -17.50 -16.55
C MET A 167 -11.57 -17.77 -17.92
N SER A 168 -10.84 -17.54 -19.02
CA SER A 168 -11.39 -17.74 -20.38
C SER A 168 -11.45 -19.21 -20.82
N GLY A 169 -10.94 -20.14 -20.00
CA GLY A 169 -10.76 -21.54 -20.36
C GLY A 169 -11.21 -22.46 -19.24
N LYS A 170 -10.27 -23.00 -18.47
CA LYS A 170 -10.54 -23.75 -17.24
C LYS A 170 -9.80 -23.07 -16.11
N LEU A 171 -10.53 -22.63 -15.10
CA LEU A 171 -9.96 -22.04 -13.91
C LEU A 171 -8.92 -22.98 -13.28
N ASP A 172 -7.70 -22.46 -13.10
CA ASP A 172 -6.65 -23.15 -12.35
C ASP A 172 -6.98 -23.07 -10.85
N LEU A 173 -7.55 -24.15 -10.32
CA LEU A 173 -7.93 -24.25 -8.91
C LEU A 173 -6.74 -24.13 -7.96
N ARG A 174 -5.51 -24.48 -8.38
CA ARG A 174 -4.33 -24.30 -7.54
C ARG A 174 -3.97 -22.83 -7.43
N ALA A 175 -3.97 -22.11 -8.56
CA ALA A 175 -3.76 -20.66 -8.56
C ALA A 175 -4.87 -19.94 -7.77
N TRP A 176 -6.12 -20.37 -7.91
CA TRP A 176 -7.25 -19.87 -7.13
C TRP A 176 -7.05 -20.10 -5.63
N LEU A 177 -6.70 -21.32 -5.20
CA LEU A 177 -6.45 -21.64 -3.78
C LEU A 177 -5.32 -20.79 -3.19
N VAL A 178 -4.21 -20.64 -3.93
CA VAL A 178 -3.07 -19.81 -3.48
C VAL A 178 -3.49 -18.35 -3.32
N TYR A 179 -4.26 -17.81 -4.26
CA TYR A 179 -4.79 -16.45 -4.17
C TYR A 179 -5.75 -16.29 -2.98
N THR A 180 -6.74 -17.18 -2.83
CA THR A 180 -7.69 -17.19 -1.72
C THR A 180 -6.98 -17.25 -0.36
N LEU A 181 -5.93 -18.07 -0.25
CA LEU A 181 -5.11 -18.15 0.95
C LEU A 181 -4.42 -16.81 1.24
N TRP A 182 -3.74 -16.21 0.25
CA TRP A 182 -3.06 -14.93 0.47
C TRP A 182 -4.01 -13.79 0.79
N LEU A 183 -5.19 -13.74 0.18
CA LEU A 183 -6.22 -12.76 0.51
C LEU A 183 -6.71 -12.93 1.96
N THR A 184 -6.89 -14.17 2.41
CA THR A 184 -7.31 -14.48 3.78
C THR A 184 -6.23 -14.15 4.81
N VAL A 185 -4.96 -14.46 4.50
CA VAL A 185 -3.82 -14.08 5.34
C VAL A 185 -3.67 -12.55 5.40
N ALA A 186 -3.82 -11.85 4.27
CA ALA A 186 -3.84 -10.39 4.28
C ALA A 186 -4.95 -9.85 5.21
N THR A 187 -6.16 -10.37 5.06
CA THR A 187 -7.34 -10.00 5.87
C THR A 187 -7.12 -10.26 7.37
N SER A 188 -6.39 -11.32 7.73
CA SER A 188 -6.12 -11.65 9.14
C SER A 188 -5.25 -10.62 9.86
N PHE A 189 -4.44 -9.86 9.12
CA PHE A 189 -3.74 -8.69 9.64
C PHE A 189 -4.65 -7.46 9.67
N LYS A 190 -5.33 -7.17 8.55
CA LYS A 190 -6.23 -6.03 8.41
C LYS A 190 -7.18 -6.22 7.23
N ALA A 191 -8.47 -5.96 7.43
CA ALA A 191 -9.52 -6.17 6.43
C ALA A 191 -9.51 -5.16 5.26
N SER A 192 -8.63 -4.15 5.28
CA SER A 192 -8.70 -3.02 4.34
C SER A 192 -8.58 -3.39 2.87
N LEU A 193 -7.87 -4.47 2.51
CA LEU A 193 -7.82 -4.93 1.13
C LEU A 193 -9.12 -5.61 0.70
N VAL A 194 -9.67 -6.52 1.52
CA VAL A 194 -10.83 -7.32 1.10
C VAL A 194 -12.08 -6.47 0.90
N PHE A 195 -12.25 -5.41 1.70
CA PHE A 195 -13.36 -4.47 1.54
C PHE A 195 -13.41 -3.85 0.16
N ALA A 196 -12.27 -3.38 -0.37
CA ALA A 196 -12.23 -2.84 -1.72
C ALA A 196 -12.14 -3.93 -2.82
N PHE A 197 -11.45 -5.04 -2.53
CA PHE A 197 -11.18 -6.08 -3.52
C PHE A 197 -12.43 -6.89 -3.87
N ALA A 198 -13.25 -7.28 -2.90
CA ALA A 198 -14.47 -8.06 -3.12
C ALA A 198 -15.49 -7.36 -4.06
N PRO A 199 -15.87 -6.09 -3.85
CA PRO A 199 -16.71 -5.36 -4.80
C PRO A 199 -16.02 -5.13 -6.15
N ALA A 200 -14.70 -4.90 -6.19
CA ALA A 200 -13.96 -4.81 -7.47
C ALA A 200 -14.05 -6.13 -8.26
N LEU A 201 -13.90 -7.26 -7.57
CA LEU A 201 -14.05 -8.58 -8.16
C LEU A 201 -15.49 -8.81 -8.63
N LEU A 202 -16.50 -8.41 -7.84
CA LEU A 202 -17.91 -8.53 -8.22
C LEU A 202 -18.21 -7.77 -9.52
N VAL A 203 -17.77 -6.51 -9.63
CA VAL A 203 -17.90 -5.70 -10.86
C VAL A 203 -17.25 -6.43 -12.04
N LEU A 204 -16.06 -7.00 -11.84
CA LEU A 204 -15.35 -7.72 -12.88
C LEU A 204 -16.06 -9.01 -13.30
N LEU A 205 -16.63 -9.76 -12.35
CA LEU A 205 -17.40 -10.98 -12.61
C LEU A 205 -18.70 -10.68 -13.34
N ILE A 206 -19.42 -9.60 -12.97
CA ILE A 206 -20.61 -9.14 -13.71
C ILE A 206 -20.24 -8.78 -15.15
N ALA A 207 -19.12 -8.07 -15.35
CA ALA A 207 -18.65 -7.70 -16.67
C ALA A 207 -18.26 -8.94 -17.52
N ASP A 208 -17.62 -9.95 -16.92
CA ASP A 208 -17.30 -11.22 -17.59
C ASP A 208 -18.56 -12.01 -17.94
N LEU A 209 -19.52 -12.11 -17.01
CA LEU A 209 -20.81 -12.78 -17.20
C LEU A 209 -21.58 -12.22 -18.39
N VAL A 210 -21.67 -10.89 -18.48
CA VAL A 210 -22.32 -10.19 -19.60
C VAL A 210 -21.57 -10.45 -20.91
N ARG A 211 -20.24 -10.38 -20.88
CA ARG A 211 -19.39 -10.59 -22.07
C ARG A 211 -19.46 -12.02 -22.59
N THR A 212 -19.47 -13.01 -21.70
CA THR A 212 -19.53 -14.44 -22.04
C THR A 212 -20.96 -14.93 -22.28
N ARG A 213 -21.97 -14.09 -22.01
CA ARG A 213 -23.40 -14.41 -22.06
C ARG A 213 -23.74 -15.63 -21.20
N GLY A 214 -23.17 -15.71 -19.99
CA GLY A 214 -23.41 -16.81 -19.06
C GLY A 214 -22.68 -18.12 -19.34
N LYS A 215 -21.93 -18.22 -20.44
CA LYS A 215 -21.21 -19.46 -20.79
C LYS A 215 -20.14 -19.85 -19.77
N ASN A 216 -19.65 -18.88 -18.99
CA ASN A 216 -18.56 -19.07 -18.03
C ASN A 216 -19.04 -19.07 -16.55
N PHE A 217 -20.35 -19.14 -16.31
CA PHE A 217 -20.96 -18.95 -14.99
C PHE A 217 -20.32 -19.78 -13.87
N ARG A 218 -20.01 -21.05 -14.14
CA ARG A 218 -19.38 -21.92 -13.13
C ARG A 218 -18.03 -21.37 -12.65
N GLN A 219 -17.20 -20.84 -13.55
CA GLN A 219 -15.88 -20.32 -13.20
C GLN A 219 -16.00 -18.99 -12.49
N GLU A 220 -16.93 -18.15 -12.95
CA GLU A 220 -17.26 -16.87 -12.31
C GLU A 220 -17.75 -17.08 -10.86
N PHE A 221 -18.62 -18.06 -10.64
CA PHE A 221 -19.10 -18.43 -9.32
C PHE A 221 -17.96 -18.92 -8.41
N ILE A 222 -17.13 -19.86 -8.88
CA ILE A 222 -15.98 -20.35 -8.10
C ILE A 222 -15.01 -19.21 -7.78
N MET A 223 -14.73 -18.33 -8.76
CA MET A 223 -13.89 -17.16 -8.56
C MET A 223 -14.50 -16.22 -7.51
N GLY A 224 -15.81 -15.96 -7.56
CA GLY A 224 -16.53 -15.18 -6.56
C GLY A 224 -16.41 -15.77 -5.15
N CYS A 225 -16.44 -17.11 -5.02
CA CYS A 225 -16.28 -17.77 -3.72
C CYS A 225 -14.88 -17.58 -3.08
N SER A 226 -13.90 -17.03 -3.81
CA SER A 226 -12.55 -16.78 -3.26
C SER A 226 -12.52 -15.80 -2.09
N VAL A 227 -13.49 -14.89 -1.99
CA VAL A 227 -13.52 -13.87 -0.93
C VAL A 227 -14.21 -14.36 0.33
N LEU A 228 -14.96 -15.47 0.27
CA LEU A 228 -15.78 -15.95 1.39
C LEU A 228 -14.96 -16.26 2.66
N PRO A 229 -13.78 -16.91 2.61
CA PRO A 229 -13.00 -17.13 3.82
C PRO A 229 -12.51 -15.83 4.46
N SER A 230 -12.20 -14.81 3.65
CA SER A 230 -11.81 -13.49 4.15
C SER A 230 -13.00 -12.75 4.77
N ILE A 231 -14.19 -12.82 4.15
CA ILE A 231 -15.42 -12.24 4.72
C ILE A 231 -15.76 -12.91 6.06
N ALA A 232 -15.70 -14.25 6.13
CA ALA A 232 -15.94 -14.98 7.38
C ALA A 232 -14.96 -14.53 8.48
N LEU A 233 -13.69 -14.31 8.14
CA LEU A 233 -12.70 -13.80 9.07
C LEU A 233 -13.01 -12.37 9.53
N CYS A 234 -13.44 -11.48 8.63
CA CYS A 234 -13.88 -10.13 9.00
C CYS A 234 -15.03 -10.15 10.02
N LEU A 235 -15.99 -11.05 9.87
CA LEU A 235 -17.11 -11.21 10.81
C LEU A 235 -16.62 -11.64 12.20
N VAL A 236 -15.65 -12.57 12.26
CA VAL A 236 -15.03 -12.98 13.52
C VAL A 236 -14.28 -11.81 14.17
N GLN A 237 -13.49 -11.06 13.40
CA GLN A 237 -12.76 -9.90 13.90
C GLN A 237 -13.71 -8.80 14.39
N ALA A 238 -14.80 -8.56 13.67
CA ALA A 238 -15.82 -7.58 14.03
C ALA A 238 -16.47 -7.91 15.38
N ASN A 239 -16.81 -9.18 15.63
CA ASN A 239 -17.37 -9.60 16.93
C ASN A 239 -16.46 -9.31 18.12
N VAL A 240 -15.14 -9.33 17.94
CA VAL A 240 -14.16 -8.99 19.01
C VAL A 240 -13.98 -7.48 19.15
N LEU A 241 -13.99 -6.75 18.03
CA LEU A 241 -13.72 -5.30 17.99
C LEU A 241 -14.94 -4.42 18.28
N PHE A 242 -16.16 -4.95 18.11
CA PHE A 242 -17.42 -4.20 18.14
C PHE A 242 -18.48 -4.85 19.03
N ALA A 243 -18.07 -5.41 20.17
CA ALA A 243 -18.99 -6.02 21.14
C ALA A 243 -19.90 -4.98 21.84
N ASP A 244 -19.55 -3.69 21.80
CA ASP A 244 -20.32 -2.60 22.40
C ASP A 244 -21.34 -1.99 21.40
N ALA A 245 -22.54 -1.67 21.90
CA ALA A 245 -23.75 -1.42 21.11
C ALA A 245 -23.76 -0.15 20.22
N ASP A 246 -22.78 0.75 20.37
CA ASP A 246 -22.77 2.08 19.70
C ASP A 246 -21.81 2.17 18.50
N SER A 247 -21.29 1.03 18.01
CA SER A 247 -20.38 1.02 16.86
C SER A 247 -21.05 0.54 15.58
N GLY A 248 -21.20 1.43 14.61
CA GLY A 248 -21.72 1.12 13.28
C GLY A 248 -21.10 1.95 12.15
N MET A 249 -21.32 1.50 10.92
CA MET A 249 -20.97 2.23 9.69
C MET A 249 -22.09 3.19 9.31
N GLN A 250 -21.76 4.45 9.03
CA GLN A 250 -22.71 5.48 8.59
C GLN A 250 -22.20 6.17 7.32
N LEU A 251 -23.12 6.83 6.60
CA LEU A 251 -22.74 7.70 5.49
C LEU A 251 -22.13 8.98 6.07
N ILE A 252 -20.96 9.40 5.60
CA ILE A 252 -20.26 10.56 6.16
C ILE A 252 -21.09 11.84 6.14
N PHE A 253 -21.98 12.00 5.15
CA PHE A 253 -22.82 13.19 4.99
C PHE A 253 -24.06 13.20 5.90
N THR A 254 -24.33 12.11 6.61
CA THR A 254 -25.42 12.03 7.60
C THR A 254 -24.93 12.24 9.03
N VAL A 255 -23.63 12.49 9.22
CA VAL A 255 -23.00 12.67 10.53
C VAL A 255 -22.47 14.08 10.63
N ASP A 256 -22.77 14.76 11.74
CA ASP A 256 -22.14 16.02 12.08
C ASP A 256 -20.75 15.75 12.68
N PHE A 257 -19.73 16.33 12.06
CA PHE A 257 -18.35 16.25 12.54
C PHE A 257 -17.59 17.55 12.23
N ASP A 258 -16.55 17.82 12.99
CA ASP A 258 -15.66 18.94 12.72
C ASP A 258 -14.75 18.61 11.52
N ARG A 259 -14.99 19.31 10.42
CA ARG A 259 -14.23 19.17 9.16
C ARG A 259 -12.77 19.59 9.30
N HIS A 260 -12.44 20.47 10.25
CA HIS A 260 -11.07 20.86 10.53
C HIS A 260 -10.33 19.80 11.35
N ALA A 261 -11.03 19.12 12.26
CA ALA A 261 -10.50 17.97 12.99
C ALA A 261 -10.41 16.70 12.12
N MET A 262 -11.16 16.61 11.02
CA MET A 262 -11.06 15.51 10.06
C MET A 262 -9.81 15.64 9.20
N LEU A 263 -8.76 14.91 9.57
CA LEU A 263 -7.44 14.96 8.93
C LEU A 263 -7.35 14.16 7.62
N TRP A 264 -8.43 13.49 7.22
CA TRP A 264 -8.48 12.58 6.09
C TRP A 264 -9.57 12.96 5.11
N GLY A 265 -9.24 13.02 3.83
CA GLY A 265 -10.18 13.34 2.77
C GLY A 265 -10.34 14.83 2.47
N PRO A 266 -11.19 15.15 1.47
CA PRO A 266 -11.30 16.49 0.91
C PRO A 266 -12.22 17.40 1.74
N PHE A 267 -12.16 17.29 3.08
CA PHE A 267 -13.04 18.05 3.99
C PHE A 267 -12.41 19.36 4.47
N ASN A 268 -11.11 19.52 4.27
CA ASN A 268 -10.39 20.77 4.48
C ASN A 268 -9.29 20.95 3.40
N GLU A 269 -8.73 22.15 3.33
CA GLU A 269 -7.72 22.52 2.33
C GLU A 269 -6.49 21.59 2.39
N ALA A 270 -5.99 21.30 3.58
CA ALA A 270 -4.81 20.43 3.76
C ALA A 270 -5.06 19.02 3.22
N GLY A 271 -6.25 18.47 3.42
CA GLY A 271 -6.66 17.17 2.87
C GLY A 271 -6.76 17.18 1.34
N VAL A 272 -7.34 18.22 0.75
CA VAL A 272 -7.41 18.38 -0.72
C VAL A 272 -5.99 18.43 -1.32
N LEU A 273 -5.12 19.26 -0.76
CA LEU A 273 -3.73 19.37 -1.21
C LEU A 273 -2.97 18.05 -1.01
N GLY A 274 -3.21 17.36 0.11
CA GLY A 274 -2.66 16.03 0.40
C GLY A 274 -3.00 15.01 -0.69
N LEU A 275 -4.26 14.95 -1.11
CA LEU A 275 -4.72 14.07 -2.18
C LEU A 275 -4.11 14.42 -3.54
N LEU A 276 -4.05 15.71 -3.89
CA LEU A 276 -3.44 16.15 -5.15
C LEU A 276 -1.95 15.77 -5.22
N ARG A 277 -1.22 15.97 -4.12
CA ARG A 277 0.20 15.60 -3.97
C ARG A 277 0.44 14.10 -4.09
N SER A 278 -0.52 13.28 -3.70
CA SER A 278 -0.41 11.82 -3.75
C SER A 278 -0.46 11.24 -5.16
N PHE A 279 -1.17 11.91 -6.09
CA PHE A 279 -1.49 11.30 -7.37
C PHE A 279 -0.61 11.75 -8.54
N VAL A 280 0.41 12.58 -8.30
CA VAL A 280 1.21 13.21 -9.36
C VAL A 280 1.83 12.17 -10.32
N PHE A 281 2.50 11.13 -9.81
CA PHE A 281 3.07 10.09 -10.67
C PHE A 281 2.03 9.20 -11.36
N VAL A 282 1.08 8.65 -10.61
CA VAL A 282 0.09 7.70 -11.18
C VAL A 282 -0.85 8.40 -12.15
N GLY A 283 -1.18 9.67 -11.90
CA GLY A 283 -1.92 10.56 -12.80
C GLY A 283 -1.12 10.87 -14.06
N ALA A 284 0.18 11.19 -13.93
CA ALA A 284 1.07 11.35 -15.08
C ALA A 284 1.14 10.08 -15.93
N VAL A 285 1.21 8.88 -15.33
CA VAL A 285 1.16 7.62 -16.08
C VAL A 285 -0.17 7.44 -16.82
N GLY A 286 -1.30 7.67 -16.16
CA GLY A 286 -2.63 7.52 -16.76
C GLY A 286 -2.88 8.47 -17.94
N VAL A 287 -2.51 9.74 -17.77
CA VAL A 287 -2.69 10.80 -18.78
C VAL A 287 -1.60 10.72 -19.84
N LEU A 288 -0.33 10.78 -19.44
CA LEU A 288 0.80 10.85 -20.34
C LEU A 288 1.17 9.52 -20.93
N LEU A 289 0.85 8.33 -20.42
CA LEU A 289 1.13 7.07 -21.15
C LEU A 289 -0.12 6.50 -21.83
N GLY A 290 -1.30 7.02 -21.50
CA GLY A 290 -2.55 6.86 -22.24
C GLY A 290 -2.81 5.40 -22.62
N ARG A 291 -2.95 5.12 -23.92
CA ARG A 291 -3.25 3.76 -24.43
C ARG A 291 -2.31 2.68 -23.87
N ARG A 292 -1.04 2.98 -23.57
CA ARG A 292 -0.09 2.01 -22.99
C ARG A 292 -0.50 1.57 -21.59
N ALA A 293 -1.06 2.49 -20.79
CA ALA A 293 -1.61 2.19 -19.47
C ALA A 293 -2.97 1.46 -19.60
N TRP A 294 -3.91 2.06 -20.34
CA TRP A 294 -5.30 1.60 -20.39
C TRP A 294 -5.51 0.25 -21.09
N LYS A 295 -4.60 -0.18 -21.98
CA LYS A 295 -4.64 -1.55 -22.53
C LYS A 295 -4.29 -2.63 -21.52
N SER A 296 -3.56 -2.29 -20.45
CA SER A 296 -3.17 -3.27 -19.44
C SER A 296 -4.35 -3.62 -18.54
N PHE A 297 -4.69 -4.91 -18.46
CA PHE A 297 -5.69 -5.41 -17.52
C PHE A 297 -5.28 -5.13 -16.07
N ARG A 298 -4.02 -5.41 -15.71
CA ARG A 298 -3.52 -5.20 -14.35
C ARG A 298 -3.65 -3.74 -13.92
N TYR A 299 -3.26 -2.79 -14.77
CA TYR A 299 -3.44 -1.35 -14.51
C TYR A 299 -4.91 -1.00 -14.25
N ARG A 300 -5.82 -1.37 -15.17
CA ARG A 300 -7.26 -1.08 -15.04
C ARG A 300 -7.88 -1.70 -13.79
N PHE A 301 -7.53 -2.94 -13.48
CA PHE A 301 -8.05 -3.63 -12.30
C PHE A 301 -7.53 -2.99 -11.01
N SER A 302 -6.23 -2.70 -10.93
CA SER A 302 -5.67 -2.00 -9.76
C SER A 302 -6.27 -0.60 -9.56
N LEU A 303 -6.56 0.12 -10.64
CA LEU A 303 -7.28 1.40 -10.59
C LEU A 303 -8.72 1.21 -10.11
N LEU A 304 -9.44 0.20 -10.61
CA LEU A 304 -10.80 -0.11 -10.17
C LEU A 304 -10.85 -0.40 -8.66
N THR A 305 -9.96 -1.26 -8.17
CA THR A 305 -9.87 -1.57 -6.73
C THR A 305 -9.53 -0.32 -5.92
N PHE A 306 -8.60 0.51 -6.40
CA PHE A 306 -8.28 1.77 -5.75
C PHE A 306 -9.46 2.77 -5.74
N CYS A 307 -10.19 2.90 -6.85
CA CYS A 307 -11.37 3.76 -6.94
C CYS A 307 -12.49 3.31 -6.00
N ILE A 308 -12.70 1.99 -5.85
CA ILE A 308 -13.69 1.48 -4.90
C ILE A 308 -13.25 1.74 -3.46
N ALA A 309 -11.98 1.48 -3.13
CA ALA A 309 -11.44 1.83 -1.81
C ALA A 309 -11.60 3.32 -1.51
N MET A 310 -11.39 4.18 -2.52
CA MET A 310 -11.62 5.60 -2.38
C MET A 310 -13.08 5.95 -2.16
N ALA A 311 -14.01 5.34 -2.90
CA ALA A 311 -15.43 5.55 -2.71
C ALA A 311 -15.86 5.14 -1.29
N GLU A 312 -15.38 4.00 -0.79
CA GLU A 312 -15.62 3.57 0.59
C GLU A 312 -15.13 4.62 1.59
N ALA A 313 -13.88 5.07 1.48
CA ALA A 313 -13.31 6.05 2.40
C ALA A 313 -13.92 7.46 2.31
N LEU A 314 -14.49 7.83 1.16
CA LEU A 314 -15.12 9.14 0.95
C LEU A 314 -16.61 9.17 1.31
N LEU A 315 -17.28 8.02 1.29
CA LEU A 315 -18.73 7.93 1.49
C LEU A 315 -19.10 7.39 2.87
N LEU A 316 -18.23 6.60 3.49
CA LEU A 316 -18.51 5.87 4.71
C LEU A 316 -17.58 6.28 5.86
N VAL A 317 -18.10 6.29 7.08
CA VAL A 317 -17.36 6.52 8.32
C VAL A 317 -17.85 5.59 9.42
N GLU A 318 -16.96 5.31 10.38
CA GLU A 318 -17.37 4.71 11.65
C GLU A 318 -18.05 5.78 12.52
N SER A 319 -19.04 5.37 13.30
CA SER A 319 -19.73 6.22 14.27
C SER A 319 -18.99 6.29 15.60
N GLY A 320 -19.38 7.25 16.45
CA GLY A 320 -18.82 7.44 17.79
C GLY A 320 -17.38 7.96 17.80
N GLU A 321 -16.62 7.61 18.84
CA GLU A 321 -15.23 8.06 19.05
C GLU A 321 -14.29 7.64 17.91
N ARG A 322 -14.67 6.62 17.13
CA ARG A 322 -13.86 6.08 16.05
C ARG A 322 -13.91 6.87 14.75
N LEU A 323 -14.82 7.86 14.64
CA LEU A 323 -14.99 8.68 13.46
C LEU A 323 -13.67 9.30 12.98
N TYR A 324 -12.87 9.87 13.90
CA TYR A 324 -11.61 10.55 13.57
C TYR A 324 -10.42 9.58 13.40
N HIS A 325 -10.57 8.29 13.73
CA HIS A 325 -9.57 7.28 13.37
C HIS A 325 -9.55 6.98 11.86
N ALA A 326 -10.66 7.31 11.16
CA ALA A 326 -10.76 7.24 9.71
C ALA A 326 -10.34 5.86 9.14
N ASN A 327 -10.74 4.78 9.81
CA ASN A 327 -10.22 3.43 9.52
C ASN A 327 -10.48 2.93 8.09
N LEU A 328 -11.48 3.45 7.39
CA LEU A 328 -11.71 3.10 5.99
C LEU A 328 -10.65 3.66 5.04
N TRP A 329 -9.90 4.69 5.43
CA TRP A 329 -8.82 5.24 4.62
C TRP A 329 -7.65 4.26 4.43
N TRP A 330 -7.50 3.26 5.31
CA TRP A 330 -6.51 2.19 5.15
C TRP A 330 -6.73 1.35 3.88
N GLY A 331 -7.95 1.33 3.32
CA GLY A 331 -8.26 0.72 2.03
C GLY A 331 -7.54 1.43 0.87
N PRO A 332 -7.75 2.74 0.69
CA PRO A 332 -6.99 3.56 -0.24
C PRO A 332 -5.47 3.37 -0.17
N PHE A 333 -4.84 3.36 1.01
CA PHE A 333 -3.39 3.17 1.13
C PHE A 333 -2.93 1.85 0.49
N ILE A 334 -3.55 0.73 0.87
CA ILE A 334 -3.11 -0.59 0.40
C ILE A 334 -3.41 -0.78 -1.10
N CYS A 335 -4.56 -0.28 -1.56
CA CYS A 335 -4.95 -0.36 -2.97
C CYS A 335 -4.12 0.58 -3.84
N PHE A 336 -3.75 1.76 -3.32
CA PHE A 336 -2.84 2.69 -3.98
C PHE A 336 -1.47 2.06 -4.20
N TRP A 337 -0.98 1.27 -3.25
CA TRP A 337 0.32 0.63 -3.41
C TRP A 337 0.34 -0.42 -4.53
N VAL A 338 -0.76 -1.17 -4.70
CA VAL A 338 -0.98 -2.05 -5.86
C VAL A 338 -1.06 -1.22 -7.15
N PHE A 339 -1.79 -0.10 -7.13
CA PHE A 339 -1.91 0.78 -8.29
C PHE A 339 -0.58 1.44 -8.69
N LEU A 340 0.26 1.78 -7.70
CA LEU A 340 1.61 2.29 -7.89
C LEU A 340 2.50 1.24 -8.56
N LEU A 341 2.43 -0.03 -8.14
CA LEU A 341 3.14 -1.14 -8.79
C LEU A 341 2.79 -1.24 -10.27
N GLU A 342 1.50 -1.20 -10.61
CA GLU A 342 1.06 -1.32 -12.00
C GLU A 342 1.38 -0.08 -12.84
N SER A 343 1.31 1.11 -12.24
CA SER A 343 1.72 2.37 -12.87
C SER A 343 3.22 2.36 -13.18
N LEU A 344 4.04 1.91 -12.23
CA LEU A 344 5.48 1.74 -12.41
C LEU A 344 5.80 0.69 -13.49
N ALA A 345 5.07 -0.42 -13.52
CA ALA A 345 5.20 -1.44 -14.56
C ALA A 345 4.91 -0.90 -15.97
N VAL A 346 3.89 -0.05 -16.12
CA VAL A 346 3.59 0.64 -17.39
C VAL A 346 4.71 1.61 -17.78
N TRP A 347 5.17 2.43 -16.83
CA TRP A 347 6.25 3.39 -17.07
C TRP A 347 7.55 2.69 -17.47
N LEU A 348 7.98 1.66 -16.73
CA LEU A 348 9.21 0.94 -17.03
C LEU A 348 9.18 0.20 -18.37
N ARG A 349 8.03 -0.37 -18.78
CA ARG A 349 7.86 -0.90 -20.13
C ARG A 349 8.01 0.18 -21.19
N SER A 350 7.39 1.34 -20.95
CA SER A 350 7.51 2.49 -21.85
C SER A 350 8.95 3.02 -21.95
N CYS A 351 9.72 2.97 -20.85
CA CYS A 351 11.16 3.24 -20.87
C CYS A 351 11.93 2.25 -21.74
N ALA A 352 11.58 0.95 -21.66
CA ALA A 352 12.22 -0.10 -22.47
C ALA A 352 11.89 0.09 -23.96
N ASP A 353 10.64 0.36 -24.30
CA ASP A 353 10.19 0.63 -25.68
C ASP A 353 10.90 1.87 -26.25
N TRP A 354 10.98 2.94 -25.45
CA TRP A 354 11.71 4.16 -25.83
C TRP A 354 13.20 3.89 -26.07
N ARG A 355 13.85 3.10 -25.21
CA ARG A 355 15.26 2.68 -25.44
C ARG A 355 15.40 1.77 -26.67
N GLY A 356 14.38 0.98 -26.98
CA GLY A 356 14.30 0.14 -28.18
C GLY A 356 14.05 0.91 -29.48
N GLY A 357 13.89 2.23 -29.42
CA GLY A 357 13.76 3.08 -30.60
C GLY A 357 12.33 3.58 -30.88
N ASP A 358 11.34 3.23 -30.05
CA ASP A 358 10.00 3.80 -30.19
C ASP A 358 10.04 5.32 -29.90
N ARG A 359 9.55 6.11 -30.85
CA ARG A 359 9.46 7.58 -30.78
C ARG A 359 8.02 8.07 -30.94
N ALA A 360 7.04 7.18 -31.05
CA ALA A 360 5.66 7.52 -31.35
C ALA A 360 5.04 8.47 -30.31
N GLY A 361 4.49 9.59 -30.81
CA GLY A 361 3.77 10.57 -29.99
C GLY A 361 4.61 11.14 -28.85
N HIS A 362 5.85 11.55 -29.14
CA HIS A 362 6.80 12.12 -28.17
C HIS A 362 7.03 11.25 -26.93
N LEU A 363 7.13 9.93 -27.12
CA LEU A 363 7.27 8.96 -26.03
C LEU A 363 8.39 9.33 -25.05
N GLY A 364 9.54 9.80 -25.55
CA GLY A 364 10.66 10.21 -24.70
C GLY A 364 10.29 11.30 -23.70
N VAL A 365 9.64 12.38 -24.16
CA VAL A 365 9.18 13.47 -23.28
C VAL A 365 8.20 12.95 -22.24
N ARG A 366 7.23 12.14 -22.66
CA ARG A 366 6.19 11.58 -21.77
C ARG A 366 6.78 10.68 -20.69
N VAL A 367 7.74 9.83 -21.06
CA VAL A 367 8.47 8.97 -20.13
C VAL A 367 9.34 9.79 -19.17
N LEU A 368 10.02 10.83 -19.66
CA LEU A 368 10.83 11.72 -18.82
C LEU A 368 9.97 12.49 -17.82
N LEU A 369 8.81 13.01 -18.23
CA LEU A 369 7.87 13.69 -17.33
C LEU A 369 7.33 12.76 -16.24
N CYS A 370 6.95 11.52 -16.61
CA CYS A 370 6.57 10.51 -15.61
C CYS A 370 7.74 10.17 -14.67
N GLY A 371 8.97 10.10 -15.20
CA GLY A 371 10.17 9.87 -14.39
C GLY A 371 10.45 11.00 -13.42
N ALA A 372 10.30 12.25 -13.85
CA ALA A 372 10.43 13.44 -13.01
C ALA A 372 9.38 13.44 -11.89
N ALA A 373 8.12 13.12 -12.21
CA ALA A 373 7.06 12.96 -11.23
C ALA A 373 7.40 11.88 -10.18
N LEU A 374 7.88 10.70 -10.61
CA LEU A 374 8.30 9.64 -9.69
C LEU A 374 9.47 10.08 -8.80
N MET A 375 10.47 10.74 -9.38
CA MET A 375 11.62 11.26 -8.63
C MET A 375 11.20 12.29 -7.58
N TRP A 376 10.21 13.13 -7.87
CA TRP A 376 9.66 14.07 -6.90
C TRP A 376 9.05 13.34 -5.68
N HIS A 377 8.28 12.27 -5.91
CA HIS A 377 7.76 11.43 -4.82
C HIS A 377 8.88 10.78 -3.99
N ILE A 378 9.92 10.26 -4.65
CA ILE A 378 11.06 9.60 -3.99
C ILE A 378 11.85 10.58 -3.13
N ILE A 379 12.23 11.74 -3.70
CA ILE A 379 13.00 12.76 -2.98
C ILE A 379 12.20 13.23 -1.76
N SER A 380 10.90 13.50 -1.96
CA SER A 380 10.01 13.88 -0.86
C SER A 380 10.06 12.81 0.24
N GLY A 381 9.83 11.54 -0.10
CA GLY A 381 9.78 10.51 0.94
C GLY A 381 11.11 10.17 1.59
N ILE A 382 12.25 10.37 0.92
CA ILE A 382 13.57 10.31 1.58
C ILE A 382 13.67 11.41 2.64
N CYS A 383 13.33 12.66 2.30
CA CYS A 383 13.32 13.76 3.26
C CYS A 383 12.37 13.47 4.44
N PHE A 384 11.17 12.94 4.16
CA PHE A 384 10.23 12.54 5.21
C PHE A 384 10.81 11.49 6.15
N LEU A 385 11.44 10.45 5.60
CA LEU A 385 12.02 9.38 6.39
C LEU A 385 13.18 9.87 7.24
N VAL A 386 14.03 10.77 6.72
CA VAL A 386 15.11 11.38 7.50
C VAL A 386 14.56 12.15 8.69
N LEU A 387 13.51 12.97 8.48
CA LEU A 387 12.85 13.70 9.57
C LEU A 387 12.28 12.74 10.62
N MET A 388 11.62 11.66 10.19
CA MET A 388 11.11 10.62 11.08
C MET A 388 12.24 9.96 11.91
N LEU A 389 13.37 9.62 11.29
CA LEU A 389 14.53 9.01 11.96
C LEU A 389 15.22 9.96 12.95
N GLN A 390 15.09 11.27 12.74
CA GLN A 390 15.55 12.33 13.65
C GLN A 390 14.59 12.59 14.81
N GLY A 391 13.42 11.95 14.82
CA GLY A 391 12.40 12.16 15.84
C GLY A 391 11.51 13.34 15.62
N VAL A 392 11.11 13.55 14.38
CA VAL A 392 9.99 14.41 14.03
C VAL A 392 8.74 13.55 13.82
N SER A 393 7.60 13.98 14.36
CA SER A 393 6.30 13.31 14.18
C SER A 393 5.91 13.23 12.72
N TYR A 394 5.13 12.22 12.35
CA TYR A 394 4.58 12.11 10.99
C TYR A 394 3.61 13.27 10.68
N ASN A 395 3.10 13.98 11.69
CA ASN A 395 2.22 15.14 11.58
C ASN A 395 2.98 16.44 11.31
N ILE A 396 3.85 16.45 10.30
CA ILE A 396 4.68 17.63 9.95
C ILE A 396 3.86 18.57 9.07
N PRO A 397 3.55 19.80 9.53
CA PRO A 397 2.86 20.76 8.68
C PRO A 397 3.87 21.39 7.69
N ILE A 398 3.48 21.52 6.43
CA ILE A 398 4.26 22.15 5.36
C ILE A 398 3.89 23.63 5.28
N GLN A 399 4.34 24.41 6.27
CA GLN A 399 3.83 25.78 6.47
C GLN A 399 4.57 26.88 5.68
N THR A 400 5.75 26.63 5.10
CA THR A 400 6.62 27.72 4.58
C THR A 400 7.22 27.46 3.19
N TYR A 401 7.66 28.56 2.55
CA TYR A 401 8.33 28.61 1.24
C TYR A 401 9.81 28.15 1.25
N HIS A 402 10.35 27.73 2.40
CA HIS A 402 11.78 27.48 2.53
C HIS A 402 12.13 26.02 2.26
N PHE A 403 12.78 25.79 1.12
CA PHE A 403 13.42 24.53 0.73
C PHE A 403 14.81 24.34 1.37
N LEU A 404 15.22 25.22 2.28
CA LEU A 404 16.58 25.30 2.81
C LEU A 404 16.48 25.45 4.33
N PHE A 405 17.12 24.51 5.04
CA PHE A 405 17.23 24.40 6.50
C PHE A 405 16.07 23.67 7.21
N PHE A 406 16.11 22.34 7.10
CA PHE A 406 16.06 21.46 8.27
C PHE A 406 17.34 20.61 8.27
#